data_AF-A0A140DKW4-F1
#
_entry.id   AF-A0A140DKW4-F1
#
_cell.length_a   1.000
_cell.length_b   1.000
_cell.length_c   1.000
_cell.angle_alpha   90.00
_cell.angle_beta   90.00
_cell.angle_gamma   90.00
#
_symmetry.space_group_name_H-M   'P 1'
#
loop_
_entity.id
_entity.type
_entity.pdbx_description
1 polymer ?
#
loop_
_entity_poly.entity_id
_entity_poly.type
_entity_poly.pdbx_seq_one_letter_code
_entity_poly.pdbx_strand_id
1 'polypeptide(L)'
;TGRAVARIPRVRGGGTHRSGQGAFGNMCRGGRMFAPTKPWRRWHRRVNINQRRYALAAAIAASGVPALVMSKGHVVEQVPELPLVVSDKVQEMKKTKEAVQFLRRLRAWGDIQKVYKSQRFRAGKGKMRNRRRIQRKGPLVVYHQDQGLRRAFRNIPGIDLISVDKLNLLKLAPGGHVGRFVIWTESAFKKLDKIFENWKTPSTKMSDTDLSRLFKADEIKAVLRPPQKKVVLCVNTTA
;
A
#
# COMPACT_ATOMS: atom_id res chain seq x y z
N THR A 1 -24.55 -9.06 54.41
CA THR A 1 -23.28 -9.83 54.42
C THR A 1 -23.39 -10.89 55.47
N GLY A 2 -23.24 -12.17 55.13
CA GLY A 2 -23.46 -13.25 56.10
C GLY A 2 -22.99 -14.64 55.67
N ARG A 3 -22.40 -14.75 54.47
CA ARG A 3 -21.73 -15.96 54.00
C ARG A 3 -20.29 -15.56 53.70
N ALA A 4 -19.31 -16.39 54.04
CA ALA A 4 -17.87 -16.16 53.80
C ALA A 4 -17.51 -16.24 52.30
N VAL A 5 -18.16 -15.41 51.48
CA VAL A 5 -18.02 -15.38 50.02
C VAL A 5 -18.02 -13.93 49.52
N ALA A 6 -17.32 -13.68 48.42
CA ALA A 6 -17.34 -12.39 47.74
C ALA A 6 -18.77 -11.98 47.33
N ARG A 7 -19.05 -10.66 47.35
CA ARG A 7 -20.37 -10.05 47.07
C ARG A 7 -20.77 -10.06 45.59
N ILE A 8 -20.23 -10.98 44.79
CA ILE A 8 -20.54 -11.15 43.37
C ILE A 8 -21.90 -11.87 43.25
N PRO A 9 -22.78 -11.47 42.32
CA PRO A 9 -24.00 -12.22 42.01
C PRO A 9 -23.72 -13.68 41.67
N ARG A 10 -24.52 -14.61 42.20
CA ARG A 10 -24.34 -16.06 41.99
C ARG A 10 -25.59 -16.71 41.40
N VAL A 11 -25.40 -17.77 40.61
CA VAL A 11 -26.50 -18.56 40.04
C VAL A 11 -27.25 -19.27 41.18
N ARG A 12 -28.57 -19.08 41.25
CA ARG A 12 -29.46 -19.73 42.23
C ARG A 12 -29.79 -21.17 41.77
N GLY A 13 -30.13 -22.05 42.72
CA GLY A 13 -30.48 -23.45 42.46
C GLY A 13 -29.57 -24.45 43.18
N GLY A 14 -29.70 -25.72 42.83
CA GLY A 14 -28.92 -26.85 43.37
C GLY A 14 -28.83 -28.00 42.36
N GLY A 15 -28.10 -29.07 42.69
CA GLY A 15 -28.02 -30.29 41.88
C GLY A 15 -27.16 -30.23 40.62
N THR A 16 -26.50 -29.10 40.33
CA THR A 16 -25.57 -28.94 39.19
C THR A 16 -24.30 -28.21 39.62
N HIS A 17 -23.17 -28.50 38.95
CA HIS A 17 -21.89 -27.80 39.18
C HIS A 17 -21.96 -26.29 38.98
N ARG A 18 -22.98 -25.77 38.29
CA ARG A 18 -23.16 -24.34 38.01
C ARG A 18 -23.77 -23.57 39.18
N SER A 19 -24.53 -24.23 40.05
CA SER A 19 -25.22 -23.60 41.18
C SER A 19 -24.22 -23.01 42.18
N GLY A 20 -24.46 -21.78 42.65
CA GLY A 20 -23.57 -21.09 43.59
C GLY A 20 -22.33 -20.43 42.96
N GLN A 21 -22.06 -20.58 41.66
CA GLN A 21 -20.95 -19.90 40.97
C GLN A 21 -21.25 -18.43 40.65
N GLY A 22 -20.20 -17.60 40.56
CA GLY A 22 -20.31 -16.19 40.17
C GLY A 22 -20.82 -15.98 38.74
N ALA A 23 -21.63 -14.96 38.54
CA ALA A 23 -22.27 -14.59 37.27
C ALA A 23 -22.27 -13.07 37.04
N PHE A 24 -22.63 -12.64 35.83
CA PHE A 24 -22.75 -11.25 35.36
C PHE A 24 -21.49 -10.37 35.34
N GLY A 25 -20.56 -10.55 36.28
CA GLY A 25 -19.30 -9.80 36.32
C GLY A 25 -18.35 -10.21 35.18
N ASN A 26 -17.57 -9.26 34.67
CA ASN A 26 -16.52 -9.50 33.69
C ASN A 26 -15.34 -10.33 34.22
N MET A 27 -15.14 -10.33 35.54
CA MET A 27 -14.17 -11.18 36.24
C MET A 27 -14.66 -12.61 36.45
N CYS A 28 -15.94 -12.90 36.18
CA CYS A 28 -16.53 -14.23 36.37
C CYS A 28 -16.39 -15.10 35.12
N ARG A 29 -16.02 -16.38 35.29
CA ARG A 29 -16.02 -17.37 34.19
C ARG A 29 -17.45 -17.52 33.64
N GLY A 30 -17.60 -17.33 32.32
CA GLY A 30 -18.91 -17.37 31.65
C GLY A 30 -19.79 -16.13 31.88
N GLY A 31 -19.25 -15.08 32.51
CA GLY A 31 -19.90 -13.77 32.59
C GLY A 31 -19.77 -12.96 31.29
N ARG A 32 -20.39 -11.77 31.25
CA ARG A 32 -20.28 -10.85 30.09
C ARG A 32 -18.92 -10.15 30.10
N MET A 33 -18.38 -9.85 28.91
CA MET A 33 -17.18 -9.02 28.77
C MET A 33 -17.43 -7.58 29.24
N PHE A 34 -16.39 -6.90 29.73
CA PHE A 34 -16.43 -5.45 29.96
C PHE A 34 -16.60 -4.70 28.63
N ALA A 35 -17.47 -3.68 28.62
CA ALA A 35 -17.77 -2.87 27.45
C ALA A 35 -17.96 -3.69 26.14
N PRO A 36 -19.05 -4.50 26.04
CA PRO A 36 -19.29 -5.34 24.87
C PRO A 36 -19.25 -4.56 23.56
N THR A 37 -18.59 -5.13 22.54
CA THR A 37 -18.45 -4.49 21.23
C THR A 37 -19.81 -4.22 20.61
N LYS A 38 -20.10 -2.95 20.35
CA LYS A 38 -21.38 -2.51 19.78
C LYS A 38 -21.36 -2.50 18.25
N PRO A 39 -22.48 -2.85 17.59
CA PRO A 39 -22.55 -2.82 16.13
C PRO A 39 -22.40 -1.40 15.57
N TRP A 40 -22.89 -0.37 16.27
CA TRP A 40 -22.84 1.04 15.86
C TRP A 40 -21.49 1.73 16.11
N ARG A 41 -20.39 0.98 16.25
CA ARG A 41 -19.05 1.57 16.25
C ARG A 41 -18.85 2.34 14.93
N ARG A 42 -18.25 3.52 14.98
CA ARG A 42 -17.94 4.30 13.76
C ARG A 42 -16.84 3.60 12.95
N TRP A 43 -17.19 2.65 12.08
CA TRP A 43 -16.27 1.85 11.27
C TRP A 43 -15.70 2.62 10.07
N HIS A 44 -16.55 3.35 9.37
CA HIS A 44 -16.18 4.04 8.14
C HIS A 44 -15.53 5.41 8.41
N ARG A 45 -14.63 5.82 7.52
CA ARG A 45 -13.96 7.12 7.55
C ARG A 45 -14.11 7.78 6.17
N ARG A 46 -14.74 8.96 6.15
CA ARG A 46 -14.84 9.79 4.95
C ARG A 46 -13.54 10.57 4.79
N VAL A 47 -13.08 10.72 3.55
CA VAL A 47 -11.92 11.52 3.17
C VAL A 47 -12.35 12.45 2.04
N ASN A 48 -11.84 13.67 2.04
CA ASN A 48 -12.20 14.67 1.04
C ASN A 48 -11.82 14.21 -0.38
N ILE A 49 -12.65 14.56 -1.35
CA ILE A 49 -12.45 14.14 -2.75
C ILE A 49 -11.12 14.69 -3.27
N ASN A 50 -10.80 15.95 -2.99
CA ASN A 50 -9.54 16.57 -3.40
C ASN A 50 -8.32 15.87 -2.80
N GLN A 51 -8.38 15.45 -1.54
CA GLN A 51 -7.28 14.69 -0.90
C GLN A 51 -7.11 13.31 -1.55
N ARG A 52 -8.22 12.64 -1.93
CA ARG A 52 -8.15 11.36 -2.65
C ARG A 52 -7.52 11.52 -4.03
N ARG A 53 -7.92 12.57 -4.77
CA ARG A 53 -7.35 12.89 -6.09
C ARG A 53 -5.85 13.24 -5.99
N TYR A 54 -5.47 14.01 -4.97
CA TYR A 54 -4.07 14.33 -4.67
C TYR A 54 -3.23 13.09 -4.39
N ALA A 55 -3.70 12.22 -3.49
CA ALA A 55 -3.00 10.97 -3.18
C ALA A 55 -2.88 10.06 -4.42
N LEU A 56 -3.89 10.07 -5.29
CA LEU A 56 -3.87 9.32 -6.54
C LEU A 56 -2.81 9.87 -7.51
N ALA A 57 -2.81 11.19 -7.75
CA ALA A 57 -1.80 11.83 -8.61
C ALA A 57 -0.38 11.60 -8.09
N ALA A 58 -0.16 11.73 -6.77
CA ALA A 58 1.13 11.45 -6.15
C ALA A 58 1.57 9.98 -6.33
N ALA A 59 0.64 9.03 -6.21
CA ALA A 59 0.94 7.61 -6.40
C ALA A 59 1.29 7.28 -7.87
N ILE A 60 0.63 7.91 -8.84
CA ILE A 60 0.93 7.76 -10.27
C ILE A 60 2.31 8.38 -10.58
N ALA A 61 2.56 9.61 -10.14
CA ALA A 61 3.85 10.27 -10.35
C ALA A 61 5.00 9.45 -9.77
N ALA A 62 4.84 8.92 -8.56
CA ALA A 62 5.84 8.05 -7.93
C ALA A 62 6.09 6.72 -8.68
N SER A 63 5.12 6.24 -9.47
CA SER A 63 5.30 5.03 -10.29
C SER A 63 6.19 5.26 -11.51
N GLY A 64 6.36 6.51 -11.94
CA GLY A 64 7.30 6.88 -13.02
C GLY A 64 8.74 7.04 -12.57
N VAL A 65 9.01 7.05 -11.26
CA VAL A 65 10.37 7.23 -10.71
C VAL A 65 11.01 5.87 -10.41
N PRO A 66 12.08 5.46 -11.14
CA PRO A 66 12.69 4.13 -10.97
C PRO A 66 13.15 3.84 -9.53
N ALA A 67 13.75 4.82 -8.87
CA ALA A 67 14.25 4.67 -7.50
C ALA A 67 13.13 4.32 -6.51
N LEU A 68 11.94 4.94 -6.63
CA LEU A 68 10.80 4.66 -5.78
C LEU A 68 10.24 3.26 -6.05
N VAL A 69 10.16 2.87 -7.33
CA VAL A 69 9.68 1.53 -7.73
C VAL A 69 10.60 0.41 -7.25
N MET A 70 11.91 0.61 -7.35
CA MET A 70 12.92 -0.32 -6.84
C MET A 70 12.90 -0.39 -5.32
N SER A 71 12.79 0.74 -4.61
CA SER A 71 12.71 0.77 -3.14
C SER A 71 11.50 0.02 -2.58
N LYS A 72 10.40 0.00 -3.33
CA LYS A 72 9.20 -0.81 -2.98
C LYS A 72 9.50 -2.31 -3.05
N GLY A 73 10.50 -2.69 -3.83
CA GLY A 73 10.98 -4.06 -3.99
C GLY A 73 10.46 -4.75 -5.24
N HIS A 74 10.04 -4.00 -6.27
CA HIS A 74 9.78 -4.54 -7.59
C HIS A 74 11.09 -4.81 -8.34
N VAL A 75 11.12 -5.88 -9.15
CA VAL A 75 12.27 -6.23 -9.99
C VAL A 75 12.10 -5.58 -11.35
N VAL A 76 12.73 -4.42 -11.56
CA VAL A 76 12.59 -3.60 -12.79
C VAL A 76 13.92 -3.31 -13.49
N GLU A 77 15.02 -3.93 -13.07
CA GLU A 77 16.38 -3.71 -13.60
C GLU A 77 16.50 -3.95 -15.12
N GLN A 78 15.74 -4.92 -15.63
CA GLN A 78 15.78 -5.32 -17.04
C GLN A 78 14.67 -4.67 -17.88
N VAL A 79 13.75 -3.93 -17.26
CA VAL A 79 12.63 -3.28 -17.94
C VAL A 79 13.17 -2.11 -18.78
N PRO A 80 12.77 -1.96 -20.05
CA PRO A 80 13.39 -0.98 -20.95
C PRO A 80 13.16 0.48 -20.52
N GLU A 81 11.99 0.80 -19.97
CA GLU A 81 11.60 2.15 -19.62
C GLU A 81 10.63 2.19 -18.43
N LEU A 82 10.62 3.31 -17.72
CA LEU A 82 9.63 3.67 -16.72
C LEU A 82 9.23 5.14 -16.95
N PRO A 83 7.93 5.46 -17.10
CA PRO A 83 6.76 4.57 -17.08
C PRO A 83 6.70 3.62 -18.29
N LEU A 84 6.28 2.37 -18.08
CA LEU A 84 6.18 1.39 -19.17
C LEU A 84 4.85 1.52 -19.91
N VAL A 85 4.89 1.92 -21.18
CA VAL A 85 3.72 2.07 -22.05
C VAL A 85 3.72 1.00 -23.14
N VAL A 86 2.58 0.32 -23.31
CA VAL A 86 2.43 -0.79 -24.25
C VAL A 86 1.28 -0.54 -25.21
N SER A 87 1.36 -1.13 -26.40
CA SER A 87 0.33 -0.95 -27.43
C SER A 87 -1.03 -1.50 -27.00
N ASP A 88 -2.09 -0.92 -27.56
CA ASP A 88 -3.47 -1.28 -27.21
C ASP A 88 -3.86 -2.71 -27.61
N LYS A 89 -3.07 -3.38 -28.47
CA LYS A 89 -3.23 -4.82 -28.81
C LYS A 89 -3.23 -5.73 -27.57
N VAL A 90 -2.60 -5.29 -26.47
CA VAL A 90 -2.60 -6.00 -25.19
C VAL A 90 -4.01 -6.16 -24.63
N GLN A 91 -4.93 -5.24 -24.93
CA GLN A 91 -6.32 -5.25 -24.48
C GLN A 91 -7.14 -6.40 -25.08
N GLU A 92 -6.75 -6.85 -26.28
CA GLU A 92 -7.40 -7.91 -27.05
C GLU A 92 -6.98 -9.33 -26.64
N MET A 93 -5.90 -9.47 -25.85
CA MET A 93 -5.41 -10.79 -25.46
C MET A 93 -6.46 -11.57 -24.66
N LYS A 94 -6.76 -12.80 -25.10
CA LYS A 94 -7.78 -13.66 -24.50
C LYS A 94 -7.18 -14.80 -23.68
N LYS A 95 -5.99 -15.27 -24.05
CA LYS A 95 -5.35 -16.45 -23.42
C LYS A 95 -4.27 -16.04 -22.44
N THR A 96 -4.20 -16.76 -21.32
CA THR A 96 -3.15 -16.58 -20.29
C THR A 96 -1.75 -16.87 -20.83
N LYS A 97 -1.62 -17.81 -21.77
CA LYS A 97 -0.33 -18.15 -22.42
C LYS A 97 0.27 -16.95 -23.14
N GLU A 98 -0.55 -16.20 -23.88
CA GLU A 98 -0.16 -14.98 -24.59
C GLU A 98 0.29 -13.90 -23.58
N ALA A 99 -0.48 -13.69 -22.52
CA ALA A 99 -0.15 -12.73 -21.45
C ALA A 99 1.18 -13.06 -20.76
N VAL A 100 1.47 -14.35 -20.49
CA VAL A 100 2.75 -14.78 -19.92
C VAL A 100 3.90 -14.53 -20.89
N GLN A 101 3.72 -14.84 -22.18
CA GLN A 101 4.75 -14.59 -23.20
C GLN A 101 5.04 -13.10 -23.36
N PHE A 102 3.99 -12.27 -23.33
CA PHE A 102 4.09 -10.82 -23.33
C PHE A 102 4.92 -10.28 -22.16
N LEU A 103 4.62 -10.71 -20.93
CA LEU A 103 5.35 -10.28 -19.73
C LEU A 103 6.82 -10.72 -19.72
N ARG A 104 7.14 -11.87 -20.33
CA ARG A 104 8.52 -12.32 -20.53
C ARG A 104 9.26 -11.44 -21.53
N ARG A 105 8.63 -11.09 -22.65
CA ARG A 105 9.22 -10.19 -23.67
C ARG A 105 9.50 -8.80 -23.12
N LEU A 106 8.61 -8.29 -22.27
CA LEU A 106 8.80 -7.01 -21.56
C LEU A 106 9.79 -7.07 -20.39
N ARG A 107 10.40 -8.23 -20.13
CA ARG A 107 11.34 -8.45 -19.02
C ARG A 107 10.74 -8.16 -17.62
N ALA A 108 9.41 -8.10 -17.53
CA ALA A 108 8.64 -7.93 -16.29
C ALA A 108 8.42 -9.24 -15.51
N TRP A 109 8.81 -10.38 -16.10
CA TRP A 109 8.59 -11.71 -15.51
C TRP A 109 9.38 -11.93 -14.21
N GLY A 110 10.52 -11.26 -14.03
CA GLY A 110 11.31 -11.34 -12.79
C GLY A 110 10.51 -10.92 -11.55
N ASP A 111 9.65 -9.90 -11.67
CA ASP A 111 8.78 -9.46 -10.58
C ASP A 111 7.72 -10.52 -10.24
N ILE A 112 7.18 -11.20 -11.25
CA ILE A 112 6.19 -12.27 -11.07
C ILE A 112 6.84 -13.51 -10.45
N GLN A 113 8.05 -13.88 -10.86
CA GLN A 113 8.80 -14.96 -10.21
C GLN A 113 9.03 -14.67 -8.72
N LYS A 114 9.29 -13.41 -8.35
CA LYS A 114 9.38 -12.99 -6.95
C LYS A 114 8.05 -13.17 -6.21
N VAL A 115 6.91 -12.93 -6.87
CA VAL A 115 5.58 -13.23 -6.30
C VAL A 115 5.44 -14.73 -6.03
N TYR A 116 5.74 -15.60 -7.00
CA TYR A 116 5.69 -17.05 -6.82
C TYR A 116 6.55 -17.51 -5.63
N LYS A 117 7.80 -17.06 -5.55
CA LYS A 117 8.73 -17.37 -4.43
C LYS A 117 8.23 -16.86 -3.08
N SER A 118 7.39 -15.83 -3.05
CA SER A 118 6.87 -15.23 -1.82
C SER A 118 5.62 -15.91 -1.23
N GLN A 119 5.04 -16.87 -1.96
CA GLN A 119 3.82 -17.54 -1.52
C GLN A 119 4.08 -18.39 -0.28
N ARG A 120 3.40 -18.05 0.82
CA ARG A 120 3.54 -18.79 2.09
C ARG A 120 2.24 -18.80 2.89
N PHE A 121 2.18 -19.66 3.89
CA PHE A 121 1.07 -19.67 4.85
C PHE A 121 1.11 -18.46 5.78
N ARG A 122 -0.06 -17.91 6.10
CA ARG A 122 -0.20 -16.82 7.06
C ARG A 122 0.09 -17.32 8.48
N ALA A 123 0.89 -16.58 9.24
CA ALA A 123 1.10 -16.86 10.65
C ALA A 123 -0.16 -16.57 11.50
N GLY A 124 -0.38 -17.36 12.56
CA GLY A 124 -1.42 -17.12 13.55
C GLY A 124 -2.86 -17.52 13.15
N LYS A 125 -3.83 -16.97 13.88
CA LYS A 125 -5.27 -17.34 13.84
C LYS A 125 -5.98 -16.97 12.52
N GLY A 126 -5.35 -16.16 11.66
CA GLY A 126 -5.91 -15.79 10.36
C GLY A 126 -6.15 -16.99 9.43
N LYS A 127 -5.42 -18.10 9.62
CA LYS A 127 -5.61 -19.35 8.87
C LYS A 127 -7.02 -19.94 9.05
N MET A 128 -7.60 -19.82 10.25
CA MET A 128 -8.94 -20.29 10.57
C MET A 128 -10.05 -19.31 10.12
N ARG A 129 -9.69 -18.12 9.63
CA ARG A 129 -10.62 -17.07 9.20
C ARG A 129 -10.52 -16.81 7.70
N ASN A 130 -10.47 -17.89 6.90
CA ASN A 130 -10.43 -17.88 5.43
C ASN A 130 -9.31 -17.02 4.80
N ARG A 131 -8.18 -16.82 5.51
CA ARG A 131 -7.04 -16.00 5.06
C ARG A 131 -5.72 -16.77 5.18
N ARG A 132 -5.73 -18.03 4.72
CA ARG A 132 -4.66 -19.02 4.96
C ARG A 132 -3.35 -18.74 4.22
N ARG A 133 -3.39 -18.20 2.99
CA ARG A 133 -2.20 -17.91 2.17
C ARG A 133 -1.94 -16.41 2.04
N ILE A 134 -0.67 -16.04 1.90
CA ILE A 134 -0.22 -14.67 1.60
C ILE A 134 0.80 -14.70 0.46
N GLN A 135 0.87 -13.62 -0.30
CA GLN A 135 1.80 -13.43 -1.40
C GLN A 135 2.08 -11.94 -1.60
N ARG A 136 3.21 -11.60 -2.25
CA ARG A 136 3.52 -10.22 -2.65
C ARG A 136 2.55 -9.72 -3.74
N LYS A 137 2.46 -8.39 -3.84
CA LYS A 137 1.82 -7.72 -4.96
C LYS A 137 2.84 -7.53 -6.07
N GLY A 138 2.49 -7.94 -7.28
CA GLY A 138 3.29 -7.77 -8.48
C GLY A 138 2.87 -6.54 -9.28
N PRO A 139 3.10 -6.54 -10.61
CA PRO A 139 2.79 -5.38 -11.45
C PRO A 139 1.29 -5.08 -11.47
N LEU A 140 0.98 -3.80 -11.65
CA LEU A 140 -0.37 -3.34 -11.90
C LEU A 140 -0.52 -3.06 -13.39
N VAL A 141 -1.49 -3.69 -14.07
CA VAL A 141 -1.81 -3.36 -15.47
C VAL A 141 -3.00 -2.41 -15.49
N VAL A 142 -2.80 -1.24 -16.11
CA VAL A 142 -3.84 -0.23 -16.30
C VAL A 142 -4.22 -0.19 -17.78
N TYR A 143 -5.51 -0.36 -18.03
CA TYR A 143 -6.08 -0.39 -19.38
C TYR A 143 -7.27 0.57 -19.50
N HIS A 144 -7.65 0.90 -20.73
CA HIS A 144 -8.85 1.71 -20.97
C HIS A 144 -10.09 0.83 -21.13
N GLN A 145 -10.09 -0.08 -22.12
CA GLN A 145 -11.20 -0.97 -22.45
C GLN A 145 -10.87 -2.43 -22.13
N ASP A 146 -11.88 -3.23 -21.79
CA ASP A 146 -11.71 -4.66 -21.50
C ASP A 146 -12.26 -5.49 -22.65
N GLN A 147 -11.39 -5.89 -23.58
CA GLN A 147 -11.74 -6.73 -24.74
C GLN A 147 -11.33 -8.21 -24.56
N GLY A 148 -10.94 -8.59 -23.35
CA GLY A 148 -10.41 -9.93 -23.05
C GLY A 148 -9.27 -9.92 -22.04
N LEU A 149 -8.58 -8.78 -21.90
CA LEU A 149 -7.44 -8.57 -21.01
C LEU A 149 -7.69 -9.09 -19.59
N ARG A 150 -8.86 -8.82 -19.00
CA ARG A 150 -9.13 -9.33 -17.64
C ARG A 150 -9.07 -10.85 -17.55
N ARG A 151 -9.57 -11.56 -18.55
CA ARG A 151 -9.57 -13.03 -18.56
C ARG A 151 -8.15 -13.57 -18.78
N ALA A 152 -7.35 -12.91 -19.62
CA ALA A 152 -5.97 -13.30 -19.88
C ALA A 152 -5.03 -13.11 -18.68
N PHE A 153 -5.18 -12.02 -17.92
CA PHE A 153 -4.22 -11.71 -16.84
C PHE A 153 -4.67 -12.17 -15.44
N ARG A 154 -5.98 -12.37 -15.18
CA ARG A 154 -6.49 -12.63 -13.80
C ARG A 154 -5.90 -13.88 -13.12
N ASN A 155 -5.44 -14.87 -13.89
CA ASN A 155 -4.95 -16.13 -13.34
C ASN A 155 -3.45 -16.06 -12.96
N ILE A 156 -2.74 -15.00 -13.36
CA ILE A 156 -1.32 -14.83 -13.04
C ILE A 156 -1.23 -14.24 -11.63
N PRO A 157 -0.50 -14.88 -10.69
CA PRO A 157 -0.45 -14.42 -9.31
C PRO A 157 0.26 -13.08 -9.18
N GLY A 158 -0.29 -12.21 -8.34
CA GLY A 158 0.30 -10.90 -8.01
C GLY A 158 -0.08 -9.78 -8.97
N ILE A 159 -0.57 -10.09 -10.17
CA ILE A 159 -1.06 -9.07 -11.11
C ILE A 159 -2.38 -8.52 -10.60
N ASP A 160 -2.46 -7.19 -10.49
CA ASP A 160 -3.74 -6.51 -10.33
C ASP A 160 -4.09 -5.79 -11.64
N LEU A 161 -5.39 -5.68 -11.90
CA LEU A 161 -5.94 -5.02 -13.08
C LEU A 161 -6.82 -3.84 -12.64
N ILE A 162 -6.67 -2.71 -13.33
CA ILE A 162 -7.46 -1.49 -13.11
C ILE A 162 -7.81 -0.82 -14.43
N SER A 163 -9.03 -0.30 -14.54
CA SER A 163 -9.41 0.60 -15.64
C SER A 163 -9.01 2.03 -15.29
N VAL A 164 -8.49 2.78 -16.25
CA VAL A 164 -8.06 4.17 -16.06
C VAL A 164 -9.20 5.10 -15.61
N ASP A 165 -10.45 4.77 -15.95
CA ASP A 165 -11.63 5.55 -15.52
C ASP A 165 -11.97 5.35 -14.03
N LYS A 166 -11.48 4.25 -13.44
CA LYS A 166 -11.79 3.83 -12.07
C LYS A 166 -10.50 3.48 -11.32
N LEU A 167 -9.55 4.41 -11.32
CA LEU A 167 -8.30 4.27 -10.58
C LEU A 167 -8.56 4.15 -9.07
N ASN A 168 -7.79 3.29 -8.41
CA ASN A 168 -7.94 3.02 -6.98
C ASN A 168 -6.60 3.16 -6.26
N LEU A 169 -6.54 4.09 -5.31
CA LEU A 169 -5.37 4.34 -4.48
C LEU A 169 -4.90 3.09 -3.73
N LEU A 170 -5.81 2.24 -3.24
CA LEU A 170 -5.47 1.03 -2.48
C LEU A 170 -4.71 0.00 -3.32
N LYS A 171 -4.87 0.04 -4.64
CA LYS A 171 -4.14 -0.82 -5.57
C LYS A 171 -2.87 -0.13 -6.08
N LEU A 172 -2.85 1.19 -6.28
CA LEU A 172 -1.65 1.93 -6.70
C LEU A 172 -0.60 2.03 -5.60
N ALA A 173 -1.01 2.25 -4.35
CA ALA A 173 -0.13 2.36 -3.18
C ALA A 173 -0.49 1.27 -2.13
N PRO A 174 -0.22 -0.01 -2.42
CA PRO A 174 -0.57 -1.10 -1.51
C PRO A 174 0.21 -0.97 -0.18
N GLY A 175 -0.52 -1.01 0.94
CA GLY A 175 0.06 -0.81 2.28
C GLY A 175 0.42 0.65 2.59
N GLY A 176 0.00 1.61 1.76
CA GLY A 176 0.26 3.04 1.99
C GLY A 176 1.60 3.55 1.46
N HIS A 177 2.48 2.68 0.94
CA HIS A 177 3.71 3.12 0.28
C HIS A 177 3.52 3.21 -1.24
N VAL A 178 3.99 4.33 -1.80
CA VAL A 178 3.99 4.65 -3.24
C VAL A 178 5.07 3.88 -4.01
N GLY A 179 5.14 4.05 -5.34
CA GLY A 179 6.13 3.38 -6.18
C GLY A 179 5.79 1.92 -6.49
N ARG A 180 4.53 1.61 -6.81
CA ARG A 180 4.19 0.31 -7.38
C ARG A 180 4.59 0.28 -8.86
N PHE A 181 5.08 -0.85 -9.36
CA PHE A 181 5.34 -1.02 -10.78
C PHE A 181 4.02 -1.08 -11.57
N VAL A 182 3.84 -0.18 -12.52
CA VAL A 182 2.63 -0.04 -13.35
C VAL A 182 2.97 -0.20 -14.82
N ILE A 183 2.14 -0.99 -15.52
CA ILE A 183 2.18 -1.19 -16.98
C ILE A 183 0.95 -0.50 -17.55
N TRP A 184 1.15 0.47 -18.43
CA TRP A 184 0.09 1.30 -19.03
C TRP A 184 -0.19 0.87 -20.46
N THR A 185 -1.45 0.72 -20.86
CA THR A 185 -1.77 0.70 -22.28
C THR A 185 -1.73 2.12 -22.86
N GLU A 186 -1.40 2.26 -24.14
CA GLU A 186 -1.28 3.55 -24.83
C GLU A 186 -2.53 4.42 -24.66
N SER A 187 -3.72 3.87 -24.95
CA SER A 187 -4.99 4.58 -24.76
C SER A 187 -5.25 4.96 -23.30
N ALA A 188 -4.81 4.14 -22.34
CA ALA A 188 -4.96 4.47 -20.92
C ALA A 188 -4.05 5.63 -20.54
N PHE A 189 -2.80 5.63 -21.03
CA PHE A 189 -1.85 6.70 -20.76
C PHE A 189 -2.31 8.04 -21.32
N LYS A 190 -2.72 8.08 -22.60
CA LYS A 190 -3.28 9.30 -23.23
C LYS A 190 -4.54 9.83 -22.53
N LYS A 191 -5.33 8.94 -21.92
CA LYS A 191 -6.55 9.34 -21.20
C LYS A 191 -6.27 9.97 -19.84
N LEU A 192 -5.09 9.76 -19.25
CA LEU A 192 -4.71 10.40 -17.99
C LEU A 192 -4.76 11.92 -18.08
N ASP A 193 -4.27 12.48 -19.19
CA ASP A 193 -4.27 13.93 -19.41
C ASP A 193 -5.69 14.48 -19.30
N LYS A 194 -6.64 13.91 -20.05
CA LYS A 194 -8.07 14.30 -19.99
C LYS A 194 -8.70 14.14 -18.61
N ILE A 195 -8.29 13.14 -17.84
CA ILE A 195 -8.83 12.88 -16.49
C ILE A 195 -8.32 13.93 -15.50
N PHE A 196 -7.06 14.34 -15.61
CA PHE A 196 -6.44 15.29 -14.69
C PHE A 196 -6.54 16.75 -15.16
N GLU A 197 -6.84 17.02 -16.43
CA GLU A 197 -6.97 18.36 -17.05
C GLU A 197 -7.99 19.25 -16.32
N ASN A 198 -9.17 18.71 -16.00
CA ASN A 198 -10.26 19.48 -15.39
C ASN A 198 -10.10 19.71 -13.87
N TRP A 199 -9.07 19.15 -13.25
CA TRP A 199 -8.81 19.33 -11.83
C TRP A 199 -7.53 20.11 -11.64
N LYS A 200 -7.60 21.28 -10.99
CA LYS A 200 -6.40 22.05 -10.62
C LYS A 200 -5.44 21.14 -9.86
N THR A 201 -4.37 20.75 -10.54
CA THR A 201 -3.30 19.99 -9.93
C THR A 201 -2.70 20.82 -8.80
N PRO A 202 -2.29 20.17 -7.70
CA PRO A 202 -1.65 20.87 -6.60
C PRO A 202 -0.42 21.64 -7.11
N SER A 203 -0.33 22.91 -6.76
CA SER A 203 0.86 23.71 -7.06
C SER A 203 2.06 23.12 -6.33
N THR A 204 3.19 22.99 -7.04
CA THR A 204 4.46 22.61 -6.42
C THR A 204 4.86 23.69 -5.42
N LYS A 205 5.25 23.28 -4.21
CA LYS A 205 5.77 24.23 -3.20
C LYS A 205 7.17 24.73 -3.56
N MET A 206 7.92 23.91 -4.29
CA MET A 206 9.29 24.15 -4.72
C MET A 206 9.37 23.71 -6.18
N SER A 207 9.84 24.59 -7.06
CA SER A 207 9.96 24.31 -8.49
C SER A 207 11.12 23.36 -8.78
N ASP A 208 12.30 23.62 -8.20
CA ASP A 208 13.48 22.77 -8.30
C ASP A 208 13.72 22.05 -6.97
N THR A 209 13.64 20.72 -6.97
CA THR A 209 13.87 19.90 -5.76
C THR A 209 15.33 19.50 -5.58
N ASP A 210 16.23 19.83 -6.51
CA ASP A 210 17.65 19.52 -6.39
C ASP A 210 18.38 20.55 -5.51
N LEU A 211 18.29 20.33 -4.20
CA LEU A 211 19.00 21.13 -3.21
C LEU A 211 20.51 21.12 -3.42
N SER A 212 21.07 20.03 -3.95
CA SER A 212 22.51 19.92 -4.15
C SER A 212 23.00 20.87 -5.24
N ARG A 213 22.20 21.02 -6.31
CA ARG A 213 22.42 22.03 -7.35
C ARG A 213 22.23 23.43 -6.81
N LEU A 214 21.13 23.69 -6.10
CA LEU A 214 20.83 25.01 -5.54
C LEU A 214 21.95 25.50 -4.61
N PHE A 215 22.38 24.69 -3.63
CA PHE A 215 23.46 25.09 -2.72
C PHE A 215 24.83 25.24 -3.40
N LYS A 216 25.02 24.64 -4.58
CA LYS A 216 26.25 24.77 -5.36
C LYS A 216 26.20 25.92 -6.36
N ALA A 217 25.06 26.57 -6.54
CA ALA A 217 24.88 27.68 -7.47
C ALA A 217 25.79 28.86 -7.08
N ASP A 218 26.38 29.50 -8.07
CA ASP A 218 27.39 30.55 -7.84
C ASP A 218 26.77 31.80 -7.22
N GLU A 219 25.51 32.09 -7.54
CA GLU A 219 24.73 33.19 -6.97
C GLU A 219 24.55 33.02 -5.46
N ILE A 220 24.31 31.78 -5.01
CA ILE A 220 24.20 31.48 -3.57
C ILE A 220 25.58 31.53 -2.92
N LYS A 221 26.59 30.88 -3.52
CA LYS A 221 27.95 30.86 -2.99
C LYS A 221 28.57 32.24 -2.83
N ALA A 222 28.29 33.16 -3.75
CA ALA A 222 28.83 34.53 -3.73
C ALA A 222 28.45 35.31 -2.46
N VAL A 223 27.31 34.98 -1.85
CA VAL A 223 26.78 35.69 -0.65
C VAL A 223 27.08 34.94 0.65
N LEU A 224 27.56 33.68 0.58
CA LEU A 224 27.82 32.86 1.76
C LEU A 224 29.12 33.27 2.46
N ARG A 225 29.06 33.40 3.78
CA ARG A 225 30.24 33.51 4.65
C ARG A 225 31.12 32.25 4.56
N PRO A 226 32.45 32.36 4.77
CA PRO A 226 33.33 31.21 4.78
C PRO A 226 32.95 30.22 5.91
N PRO A 227 33.04 28.90 5.65
CA PRO A 227 32.64 27.90 6.62
C PRO A 227 33.63 27.84 7.80
N GLN A 228 33.13 28.01 9.03
CA GLN A 228 33.90 27.80 10.25
C GLN A 228 33.97 26.30 10.57
N LYS A 229 35.04 25.63 10.15
CA LYS A 229 35.25 24.19 10.35
C LYS A 229 36.04 23.85 11.61
N LYS A 230 36.58 24.86 12.32
CA LYS A 230 37.38 24.66 13.53
C LYS A 230 36.47 24.26 14.68
N VAL A 231 36.65 23.06 15.21
CA VAL A 231 36.00 22.62 16.45
C VAL A 231 36.87 23.05 17.62
N VAL A 232 36.34 23.87 18.52
CA VAL A 232 37.01 24.26 19.75
C VAL A 232 36.53 23.32 20.85
N LEU A 233 37.40 22.41 21.28
CA LEU A 233 37.13 21.48 22.37
C LEU A 233 37.58 22.09 23.70
N CYS A 234 36.95 21.66 24.80
CA CYS A 234 37.37 22.00 26.15
C CYS A 234 38.78 21.45 26.40
N VAL A 235 39.71 22.30 26.83
CA VAL A 235 41.03 21.87 27.27
C VAL A 235 40.92 21.54 28.75
N ASN A 236 41.01 20.25 29.11
CA ASN A 236 41.14 19.86 30.50
C ASN A 236 42.56 20.21 30.95
N THR A 237 42.74 21.36 31.58
CA THR A 237 43.94 21.68 32.35
C THR A 237 43.96 20.76 33.57
N THR A 238 44.68 19.64 33.48
CA THR A 238 45.15 18.93 34.66
C THR A 238 46.13 19.85 35.39
N ALA A 239 45.75 20.26 36.61
CA ALA A 239 46.61 20.99 37.53
C ALA A 239 47.80 20.12 37.98
#